data_AF-A0A6N2CBX1-F1
#
_entry.id   AF-A0A6N2CBX1-F1
#
_cell.length_a   1.000
_cell.length_b   1.000
_cell.length_c   1.000
_cell.angle_alpha   90.00
_cell.angle_beta   90.00
_cell.angle_gamma   90.00
#
_symmetry.space_group_name_H-M   'P 1'
#
loop_
_entity.id
_entity.type
_entity.pdbx_description
1 polymer ?
#
loop_
_entity_poly.entity_id
_entity_poly.type
_entity_poly.pdbx_seq_one_letter_code
_entity_poly.pdbx_strand_id
1 'polypeptide(L)'
;WFGKQGKCIQQRLDTSDKRKRKVDIDHTLVYTKMNSDDNATRMIKIIRDAAQIHIVVATLLVTVTFAAGFTLPGGFESDKDSLDKGMAILSKKSAFCAFVVTDAIAFACSAGAVFSYFVMAMTYTPKIGGELEITLTKKEQRMLLKTFKLATSLLFLSMSAVVIAFVTGLYATLENSVGLAATVCVIGCLALLIYVLVFYVLYTEATK
;
A
#
# COMPACT_ATOMS: atom_id res chain seq x y z
N TRP A 1 16.17 -63.07 -46.70
CA TRP A 1 17.23 -62.41 -45.91
C TRP A 1 17.14 -60.89 -45.93
N PHE A 2 17.04 -60.22 -47.10
CA PHE A 2 16.97 -58.75 -47.19
C PHE A 2 15.74 -58.08 -46.50
N GLY A 3 14.55 -58.69 -46.53
CA GLY A 3 13.34 -58.10 -45.94
C GLY A 3 13.33 -57.99 -44.40
N LYS A 4 14.14 -58.78 -43.69
CA LYS A 4 14.23 -58.74 -42.21
C LYS A 4 15.16 -57.61 -41.73
N GLN A 5 16.19 -57.29 -42.51
CA GLN A 5 17.12 -56.19 -42.25
C GLN A 5 16.41 -54.82 -42.38
N GLY A 6 15.59 -54.63 -43.42
CA GLY A 6 14.84 -53.37 -43.62
C GLY A 6 13.87 -53.03 -42.49
N LYS A 7 13.15 -54.02 -41.93
CA LYS A 7 12.23 -53.81 -40.80
C LYS A 7 12.96 -53.40 -39.51
N CYS A 8 14.16 -53.94 -39.27
CA CYS A 8 14.98 -53.60 -38.11
C CYS A 8 15.49 -52.14 -38.16
N ILE A 9 15.87 -51.68 -39.36
CA ILE A 9 16.34 -50.30 -39.58
C ILE A 9 15.20 -49.30 -39.39
N GLN A 10 14.01 -49.60 -39.92
CA GLN A 10 12.85 -48.72 -39.77
C GLN A 10 12.43 -48.58 -38.30
N GLN A 11 12.48 -49.66 -37.53
CA GLN A 11 12.18 -49.64 -36.09
C GLN A 11 13.22 -48.86 -35.28
N ARG A 12 14.49 -48.89 -35.70
CA ARG A 12 15.57 -48.12 -35.10
C ARG A 12 15.47 -46.62 -35.41
N LEU A 13 15.03 -46.26 -36.62
CA LEU A 13 14.77 -44.87 -37.01
C LEU A 13 13.58 -44.29 -36.23
N ASP A 14 12.47 -45.02 -36.11
CA ASP A 14 11.31 -44.59 -35.32
C ASP A 14 11.65 -44.41 -33.83
N THR A 15 12.44 -45.32 -33.23
CA THR A 15 12.88 -45.17 -31.84
C THR A 15 13.86 -44.00 -31.64
N SER A 16 14.70 -43.69 -32.62
CA SER A 16 15.62 -42.55 -32.57
C SER A 16 14.86 -41.22 -32.69
N ASP A 17 13.86 -41.15 -33.57
CA ASP A 17 12.99 -39.99 -33.76
C ASP A 17 12.11 -39.71 -32.51
N LYS A 18 11.53 -40.77 -31.92
CA LYS A 18 10.80 -40.67 -30.64
C LYS A 18 11.68 -40.16 -29.50
N ARG A 19 12.94 -40.62 -29.42
CA ARG A 19 13.89 -40.15 -28.40
C ARG A 19 14.26 -38.69 -28.62
N LYS A 20 14.48 -38.28 -29.87
CA LYS A 20 14.80 -36.90 -30.23
C LYS A 20 13.67 -35.93 -29.89
N ARG A 21 12.43 -36.27 -30.26
CA ARG A 21 11.23 -35.50 -29.85
C ARG A 21 11.10 -35.36 -28.33
N LYS A 22 11.40 -36.43 -27.57
CA LYS A 22 11.33 -36.38 -26.10
C LYS A 22 12.33 -35.37 -25.51
N VAL A 23 13.55 -35.33 -26.04
CA VAL A 23 14.60 -34.39 -25.59
C VAL A 23 14.22 -32.93 -25.93
N ASP A 24 13.67 -32.68 -27.11
CA ASP A 24 13.24 -31.32 -27.50
C ASP A 24 12.08 -30.80 -26.63
N ILE A 25 11.13 -31.67 -26.29
CA ILE A 25 10.00 -31.34 -25.40
C ILE A 25 10.52 -31.03 -23.98
N ASP A 26 11.44 -31.85 -23.47
CA ASP A 26 12.02 -31.66 -22.13
C ASP A 26 12.79 -30.33 -22.04
N HIS A 27 13.61 -30.03 -23.06
CA HIS A 27 14.32 -28.75 -23.15
C HIS A 27 13.36 -27.55 -23.22
N THR A 28 12.26 -27.67 -23.97
CA THR A 28 11.23 -26.61 -24.07
C THR A 28 10.47 -26.42 -22.75
N LEU A 29 10.16 -27.51 -22.04
CA LEU A 29 9.50 -27.46 -20.73
C LEU A 29 10.40 -26.82 -19.67
N VAL A 30 11.67 -27.21 -19.62
CA VAL A 30 12.67 -26.62 -18.70
C VAL A 30 12.84 -25.13 -18.97
N TYR A 31 12.97 -24.73 -20.26
CA TYR A 31 13.09 -23.32 -20.64
C TYR A 31 11.83 -22.51 -20.25
N THR A 32 10.65 -23.05 -20.51
CA THR A 32 9.37 -22.39 -20.17
C THR A 32 9.19 -22.27 -18.66
N LYS A 33 9.58 -23.30 -17.89
CA LYS A 33 9.52 -23.29 -16.43
C LYS A 33 10.49 -22.25 -15.84
N MET A 34 11.73 -22.22 -16.31
CA MET A 34 12.73 -21.25 -15.84
C MET A 34 12.28 -19.82 -16.12
N ASN A 35 11.77 -19.55 -17.32
CA ASN A 35 11.20 -18.25 -17.67
C ASN A 35 10.00 -17.89 -16.76
N SER A 36 9.09 -18.82 -16.50
CA SER A 36 7.94 -18.58 -15.60
C SER A 36 8.36 -18.28 -14.15
N ASP A 37 9.34 -19.01 -13.63
CA ASP A 37 9.85 -18.85 -12.27
C ASP A 37 10.59 -17.48 -12.12
N ASP A 38 11.33 -17.07 -13.16
CA ASP A 38 11.98 -15.75 -13.23
C ASP A 38 10.95 -14.60 -13.25
N ASN A 39 9.87 -14.76 -14.02
CA ASN A 39 8.79 -13.77 -14.14
C ASN A 39 8.08 -13.56 -12.79
N ALA A 40 7.71 -14.65 -12.11
CA ALA A 40 7.08 -14.61 -10.80
C ALA A 40 7.99 -13.95 -9.75
N THR A 41 9.29 -14.30 -9.77
CA THR A 41 10.30 -13.70 -8.89
C THR A 41 10.44 -12.20 -9.12
N ARG A 42 10.43 -11.76 -10.38
CA ARG A 42 10.47 -10.33 -10.75
C ARG A 42 9.24 -9.57 -10.26
N MET A 43 8.03 -10.13 -10.43
CA MET A 43 6.80 -9.49 -9.95
C MET A 43 6.77 -9.34 -8.42
N ILE A 44 7.24 -10.36 -7.69
CA ILE A 44 7.34 -10.31 -6.22
C ILE A 44 8.29 -9.20 -5.76
N LYS A 45 9.43 -9.03 -6.44
CA LYS A 45 10.37 -7.94 -6.15
C LYS A 45 9.73 -6.57 -6.33
N ILE A 46 9.01 -6.34 -7.44
CA ILE A 46 8.33 -5.06 -7.70
C ILE A 46 7.30 -4.73 -6.61
N ILE A 47 6.47 -5.71 -6.20
CA ILE A 47 5.47 -5.51 -5.14
C ILE A 47 6.14 -5.20 -3.81
N ARG A 48 7.25 -5.88 -3.48
CA ARG A 48 8.02 -5.62 -2.27
C ARG A 48 8.57 -4.21 -2.26
N ASP A 49 9.21 -3.79 -3.34
CA ASP A 49 9.83 -2.47 -3.44
C ASP A 49 8.78 -1.36 -3.30
N ALA A 50 7.60 -1.52 -3.93
CA ALA A 50 6.47 -0.62 -3.74
C ALA A 50 5.97 -0.59 -2.27
N ALA A 51 5.84 -1.77 -1.64
CA ALA A 51 5.43 -1.86 -0.24
C ALA A 51 6.43 -1.18 0.73
N GLN A 52 7.74 -1.27 0.45
CA GLN A 52 8.78 -0.59 1.21
C GLN A 52 8.65 0.94 1.13
N ILE A 53 8.31 1.48 -0.03
CA ILE A 53 8.07 2.92 -0.18
C ILE A 53 6.82 3.32 0.62
N HIS A 54 5.72 2.57 0.50
CA HIS A 54 4.48 2.88 1.20
C HIS A 54 4.60 2.82 2.73
N ILE A 55 5.35 1.86 3.29
CA ILE A 55 5.56 1.78 4.74
C ILE A 55 6.39 2.97 5.26
N VAL A 56 7.39 3.43 4.50
CA VAL A 56 8.18 4.62 4.87
C VAL A 56 7.27 5.85 4.89
N VAL A 57 6.45 6.03 3.86
CA VAL A 57 5.49 7.12 3.77
C VAL A 57 4.48 7.07 4.93
N ALA A 58 3.93 5.89 5.24
CA ALA A 58 3.01 5.72 6.35
C ALA A 58 3.66 6.08 7.70
N THR A 59 4.88 5.59 7.94
CA THR A 59 5.64 5.89 9.15
C THR A 59 5.90 7.38 9.28
N LEU A 60 6.24 8.07 8.18
CA LEU A 60 6.39 9.51 8.15
C LEU A 60 5.10 10.23 8.58
N LEU A 61 3.94 9.83 8.06
CA LEU A 61 2.66 10.41 8.47
C LEU A 61 2.37 10.19 9.96
N VAL A 62 2.65 8.98 10.49
CA VAL A 62 2.52 8.68 11.92
C VAL A 62 3.37 9.66 12.73
N THR A 63 4.63 9.89 12.34
CA THR A 63 5.51 10.81 13.07
C THR A 63 5.08 12.27 12.98
N VAL A 64 4.60 12.71 11.81
CA VAL A 64 4.19 14.11 11.59
C VAL A 64 2.91 14.42 12.35
N THR A 65 1.89 13.56 12.29
CA THR A 65 0.63 13.71 13.03
C THR A 65 0.87 13.63 14.54
N PHE A 66 1.67 12.67 15.00
CA PHE A 66 2.08 12.59 16.40
C PHE A 66 2.76 13.89 16.88
N ALA A 67 3.73 14.41 16.13
CA ALA A 67 4.40 15.67 16.45
C ALA A 67 3.43 16.87 16.41
N ALA A 68 2.49 16.89 15.47
CA ALA A 68 1.48 17.93 15.36
C ALA A 68 0.57 17.97 16.59
N GLY A 69 0.20 16.81 17.15
CA GLY A 69 -0.58 16.73 18.39
C GLY A 69 0.11 17.34 19.62
N PHE A 70 1.44 17.22 19.73
CA PHE A 70 2.19 17.78 20.87
C PHE A 70 2.65 19.22 20.68
N THR A 71 2.68 19.74 19.46
CA THR A 71 3.15 21.09 19.17
C THR A 71 2.05 22.15 19.22
N LEU A 72 0.83 21.78 19.65
CA LEU A 72 -0.29 22.72 19.74
C LEU A 72 -0.13 23.71 20.90
N PRO A 73 -0.25 25.02 20.65
CA PRO A 73 -0.19 26.04 21.69
C PRO A 73 -1.46 25.95 22.56
N GLY A 74 -1.37 25.21 23.66
CA GLY A 74 -2.39 25.14 24.70
C GLY A 74 -2.36 26.38 25.58
N GLY A 75 -2.98 27.47 25.14
CA GLY A 75 -3.26 28.62 26.02
C GLY A 75 -4.47 28.30 26.90
N PHE A 76 -4.33 28.40 28.22
CA PHE A 76 -5.45 28.25 29.16
C PHE A 76 -6.21 29.56 29.31
N GLU A 77 -7.54 29.51 29.42
CA GLU A 77 -8.36 30.68 29.76
C GLU A 77 -7.92 31.18 31.14
N SER A 78 -7.23 32.32 31.18
CA SER A 78 -6.75 32.98 32.40
C SER A 78 -7.81 33.89 33.03
N ASP A 79 -8.94 34.09 32.34
CA ASP A 79 -9.94 35.07 32.76
C ASP A 79 -10.69 34.59 34.01
N LYS A 80 -10.82 35.47 35.00
CA LYS A 80 -11.22 35.09 36.37
C LYS A 80 -12.74 34.97 36.55
N ASP A 81 -13.53 35.43 35.57
CA ASP A 81 -15.00 35.57 35.63
C ASP A 81 -15.78 34.68 34.63
N SER A 82 -15.12 33.82 33.83
CA SER A 82 -15.82 32.87 32.96
C SER A 82 -15.99 31.50 33.63
N LEU A 83 -17.14 30.85 33.40
CA LEU A 83 -17.48 29.51 33.92
C LEU A 83 -16.51 28.40 33.44
N ASP A 84 -15.66 28.74 32.48
CA ASP A 84 -14.77 27.84 31.72
C ASP A 84 -13.29 27.98 32.14
N LYS A 85 -13.04 28.53 33.33
CA LYS A 85 -11.71 28.73 33.90
C LYS A 85 -10.90 27.42 33.88
N GLY A 86 -9.81 27.39 33.11
CA GLY A 86 -8.94 26.21 32.96
C GLY A 86 -9.18 25.35 31.71
N MET A 87 -10.16 25.67 30.87
CA MET A 87 -10.24 25.09 29.52
C MET A 87 -9.22 25.78 28.58
N ALA A 88 -8.64 25.02 27.66
CA ALA A 88 -7.78 25.61 26.64
C ALA A 88 -8.62 26.57 25.77
N ILE A 89 -8.20 27.85 25.67
CA ILE A 89 -8.83 28.91 24.86
C ILE A 89 -9.08 28.41 23.43
N LEU A 90 -8.12 27.64 22.91
CA LEU A 90 -8.19 27.07 21.58
C LEU A 90 -9.19 25.91 21.46
N SER A 91 -9.44 25.13 22.52
CA SER A 91 -10.38 24.00 22.50
C SER A 91 -11.85 24.43 22.41
N LYS A 92 -12.18 25.69 22.71
CA LYS A 92 -13.52 26.23 22.49
C LYS A 92 -13.83 26.47 21.00
N LYS A 93 -12.83 26.48 20.13
CA LYS A 93 -13.03 26.65 18.69
C LYS A 93 -13.31 25.33 17.98
N SER A 94 -14.43 25.31 17.26
CA SER A 94 -14.84 24.18 16.43
C SER A 94 -13.74 23.73 15.44
N ALA A 95 -12.99 24.66 14.86
CA ALA A 95 -11.88 24.35 13.96
C ALA A 95 -10.74 23.60 14.66
N PHE A 96 -10.40 23.94 15.91
CA PHE A 96 -9.37 23.23 16.65
C PHE A 96 -9.81 21.80 17.01
N CYS A 97 -11.06 21.63 17.44
CA CYS A 97 -11.60 20.30 17.68
C CYS A 97 -11.59 19.43 16.40
N ALA A 98 -11.99 20.00 15.26
CA ALA A 98 -11.93 19.32 13.98
C ALA A 98 -10.49 18.99 13.56
N PHE A 99 -9.52 19.89 13.81
CA PHE A 99 -8.10 19.62 13.61
C PHE A 99 -7.63 18.40 14.41
N VAL A 100 -7.86 18.38 15.73
CA VAL A 100 -7.40 17.28 16.60
C VAL A 100 -8.05 15.95 16.20
N VAL A 101 -9.35 15.94 15.90
CA VAL A 101 -10.05 14.73 15.49
C VAL A 101 -9.54 14.20 14.15
N THR A 102 -9.35 15.08 13.16
CA THR A 102 -8.86 14.68 11.83
C THR A 102 -7.41 14.23 11.85
N ASP A 103 -6.55 14.87 12.65
CA ASP A 103 -5.17 14.46 12.89
C ASP A 103 -5.08 13.10 13.60
N ALA A 104 -5.94 12.85 14.60
CA ALA A 104 -6.02 11.56 15.27
C ALA A 104 -6.50 10.43 14.34
N ILE A 105 -7.47 10.70 13.46
CA ILE A 105 -7.91 9.75 12.43
C ILE A 105 -6.76 9.46 11.46
N ALA A 106 -6.03 10.50 11.03
CA ALA A 106 -4.88 10.35 10.15
C ALA A 106 -3.79 9.48 10.77
N PHE A 107 -3.48 9.71 12.04
CA PHE A 107 -2.54 8.92 12.84
C PHE A 107 -2.99 7.47 12.94
N ALA A 108 -4.24 7.21 13.34
CA ALA A 108 -4.78 5.86 13.52
C ALA A 108 -4.80 5.07 12.19
N CYS A 109 -5.22 5.72 11.09
CA CYS A 109 -5.22 5.10 9.77
C CYS A 109 -3.80 4.77 9.29
N SER A 110 -2.83 5.68 9.52
CA SER A 110 -1.44 5.44 9.12
C SER A 110 -0.79 4.36 9.97
N ALA A 111 -0.99 4.38 11.30
CA ALA A 111 -0.50 3.35 12.21
C ALA A 111 -1.09 1.98 11.87
N GLY A 112 -2.38 1.92 11.52
CA GLY A 112 -3.04 0.71 11.04
C GLY A 112 -2.46 0.20 9.72
N ALA A 113 -2.09 1.09 8.79
CA ALA A 113 -1.39 0.72 7.56
C ALA A 113 0.01 0.16 7.84
N VAL A 114 0.80 0.82 8.71
CA VAL A 114 2.13 0.32 9.14
C VAL A 114 2.00 -1.05 9.80
N PHE A 115 1.04 -1.23 10.71
CA PHE A 115 0.78 -2.51 11.36
C PHE A 115 0.41 -3.60 10.34
N SER A 116 -0.41 -3.27 9.35
CA SER A 116 -0.78 -4.19 8.28
C SER A 116 0.44 -4.60 7.43
N TYR A 117 1.33 -3.65 7.08
CA TYR A 117 2.59 -3.96 6.40
C TYR A 117 3.53 -4.79 7.27
N PHE A 118 3.56 -4.55 8.57
CA PHE A 118 4.36 -5.32 9.52
C PHE A 118 3.88 -6.77 9.61
N VAL A 119 2.56 -6.99 9.72
CA VAL A 119 1.96 -8.33 9.68
C VAL A 119 2.24 -9.03 8.34
N MET A 120 2.16 -8.29 7.23
CA MET A 120 2.53 -8.79 5.91
C MET A 120 4.00 -9.23 5.86
N ALA A 121 4.92 -8.42 6.38
CA ALA A 121 6.35 -8.73 6.43
C ALA A 121 6.66 -9.95 7.31
N MET A 122 6.00 -10.08 8.46
CA MET A 122 6.15 -11.24 9.35
C MET A 122 5.65 -12.53 8.70
N THR A 123 4.51 -12.47 8.01
CA THR A 123 3.91 -13.63 7.34
C THR A 123 4.68 -14.02 6.05
N TYR A 124 5.39 -13.07 5.45
CA TYR A 124 6.16 -13.24 4.21
C TYR A 124 7.65 -13.49 4.46
N THR A 125 7.99 -14.31 5.47
CA THR A 125 9.35 -14.87 5.55
C THR A 125 9.44 -16.07 4.61
N PRO A 126 10.29 -16.04 3.56
CA PRO A 126 10.50 -17.22 2.74
C PRO A 126 11.12 -18.27 3.66
N LYS A 127 10.46 -19.42 3.84
CA LYS A 127 11.14 -20.60 4.37
C LYS A 127 12.20 -21.00 3.34
N ILE A 128 13.40 -20.42 3.47
CA ILE A 128 14.61 -20.85 2.77
C ILE A 128 15.05 -22.12 3.48
N GLY A 129 14.42 -23.26 3.15
CA GLY A 129 14.77 -24.53 3.75
C GLY A 129 13.72 -25.60 3.49
N GLY A 130 13.94 -26.36 2.42
CA GLY A 130 13.27 -27.64 2.17
C GLY A 130 12.18 -27.58 1.10
N GLU A 131 12.51 -28.15 -0.06
CA GLU A 131 11.62 -28.64 -1.13
C GLU A 131 10.33 -27.85 -1.41
N LEU A 132 10.51 -26.95 -2.37
CA LEU A 132 9.57 -26.52 -3.40
C LEU A 132 8.34 -27.43 -3.62
N GLU A 133 7.32 -27.31 -2.77
CA GLU A 133 5.95 -27.53 -3.20
C GLU A 133 5.37 -26.17 -3.60
N ILE A 134 5.35 -25.93 -4.91
CA ILE A 134 4.62 -24.85 -5.58
C ILE A 134 3.12 -25.15 -5.43
N THR A 135 2.64 -25.07 -4.20
CA THR A 135 1.23 -24.92 -3.91
C THR A 135 1.13 -23.77 -2.92
N LEU A 136 1.61 -22.59 -3.34
CA LEU A 136 1.18 -21.33 -2.77
C LEU A 136 -0.34 -21.32 -2.86
N THR A 137 -0.98 -21.65 -1.75
CA THR A 137 -2.41 -21.83 -1.65
C THR A 137 -3.05 -20.55 -2.17
N LYS A 138 -3.85 -20.62 -3.26
CA LYS A 138 -4.59 -19.46 -3.81
C LYS A 138 -5.37 -18.68 -2.73
N LYS A 139 -5.61 -19.28 -1.58
CA LYS A 139 -6.21 -18.69 -0.37
C LYS A 139 -5.28 -17.67 0.31
N GLU A 140 -4.01 -17.99 0.55
CA GLU A 140 -3.05 -17.10 1.25
C GLU A 140 -2.65 -15.91 0.38
N GLN A 141 -2.46 -16.14 -0.93
CA GLN A 141 -2.19 -15.06 -1.89
C GLN A 141 -3.35 -14.06 -1.97
N ARG A 142 -4.60 -14.55 -1.88
CA ARG A 142 -5.80 -13.69 -1.83
C ARG A 142 -5.93 -12.93 -0.51
N MET A 143 -5.53 -13.52 0.61
CA MET A 143 -5.51 -12.82 1.90
C MET A 143 -4.45 -11.73 1.91
N LEU A 144 -3.24 -12.00 1.38
CA LEU A 144 -2.19 -10.99 1.23
C LEU A 144 -2.60 -9.84 0.32
N LEU A 145 -3.20 -10.13 -0.84
CA LEU A 145 -3.69 -9.09 -1.75
C LEU A 145 -4.83 -8.26 -1.13
N LYS A 146 -5.71 -8.88 -0.34
CA LYS A 146 -6.77 -8.17 0.39
C LYS A 146 -6.19 -7.27 1.49
N THR A 147 -5.27 -7.78 2.31
CA THR A 147 -4.59 -7.01 3.35
C THR A 147 -3.76 -5.88 2.76
N PHE A 148 -3.06 -6.13 1.64
CA PHE A 148 -2.32 -5.10 0.91
C PHE A 148 -3.26 -4.01 0.37
N LYS A 149 -4.35 -4.38 -0.33
CA LYS A 149 -5.37 -3.41 -0.78
C LYS A 149 -5.96 -2.60 0.37
N LEU A 150 -6.24 -3.24 1.51
CA LEU A 150 -6.77 -2.57 2.69
C LEU A 150 -5.75 -1.61 3.31
N ALA A 151 -4.49 -2.03 3.47
CA ALA A 151 -3.39 -1.20 3.98
C ALA A 151 -3.12 0.00 3.06
N THR A 152 -3.11 -0.23 1.75
CA THR A 152 -3.01 0.82 0.75
C THR A 152 -4.19 1.79 0.89
N SER A 153 -5.43 1.30 0.97
CA SER A 153 -6.61 2.16 1.15
C SER A 153 -6.57 2.98 2.44
N LEU A 154 -6.10 2.40 3.55
CA LEU A 154 -5.91 3.11 4.82
C LEU A 154 -4.86 4.22 4.71
N LEU A 155 -3.78 3.97 3.97
CA LEU A 155 -2.75 4.98 3.70
C LEU A 155 -3.28 6.13 2.83
N PHE A 156 -4.11 5.82 1.83
CA PHE A 156 -4.80 6.83 1.03
C PHE A 156 -5.77 7.67 1.89
N LEU A 157 -6.53 7.02 2.77
CA LEU A 157 -7.41 7.71 3.71
C LEU A 157 -6.61 8.62 4.67
N SER A 158 -5.49 8.12 5.20
CA SER A 158 -4.59 8.90 6.06
C SER A 158 -4.05 10.14 5.35
N MET A 159 -3.58 10.01 4.10
CA MET A 159 -3.13 11.16 3.30
C MET A 159 -4.19 12.23 3.14
N SER A 160 -5.45 11.84 2.86
CA SER A 160 -6.55 12.80 2.78
C SER A 160 -6.84 13.47 4.13
N ALA A 161 -6.81 12.71 5.22
CA ALA A 161 -7.04 13.22 6.56
C ALA A 161 -5.95 14.19 7.01
N VAL A 162 -4.67 13.95 6.68
CA VAL A 162 -3.56 14.88 6.96
C VAL A 162 -3.76 16.22 6.25
N VAL A 163 -4.21 16.21 4.99
CA VAL A 163 -4.49 17.46 4.25
C VAL A 163 -5.64 18.23 4.90
N ILE A 164 -6.72 17.55 5.30
CA ILE A 164 -7.85 18.16 6.00
C ILE A 164 -7.40 18.74 7.35
N ALA A 165 -6.61 17.98 8.12
CA ALA A 165 -6.04 18.45 9.38
C ALA A 165 -5.20 19.71 9.14
N PHE A 166 -4.30 19.72 8.16
CA PHE A 166 -3.49 20.89 7.84
C PHE A 166 -4.32 22.14 7.53
N VAL A 167 -5.35 22.03 6.67
CA VAL A 167 -6.25 23.14 6.33
C VAL A 167 -6.99 23.63 7.57
N THR A 168 -7.51 22.71 8.38
CA THR A 168 -8.30 23.04 9.57
C THR A 168 -7.43 23.66 10.68
N GLY A 169 -6.20 23.18 10.85
CA GLY A 169 -5.22 23.74 11.79
C GLY A 169 -4.77 25.14 11.39
N LEU A 170 -4.55 25.38 10.09
CA LEU A 170 -4.30 26.73 9.57
C LEU A 170 -5.52 27.63 9.78
N TYR A 171 -6.73 27.14 9.53
CA TYR A 171 -7.94 27.92 9.79
C TYR A 171 -8.10 28.28 11.27
N ALA A 172 -7.77 27.35 12.19
CA ALA A 172 -7.82 27.60 13.62
C ALA A 172 -6.78 28.63 14.10
N THR A 173 -5.63 28.73 13.43
CA THR A 173 -4.52 29.62 13.82
C THR A 173 -4.56 31.00 13.14
N LEU A 174 -5.13 31.12 11.93
CA LEU A 174 -5.22 32.37 11.17
C LEU A 174 -6.49 33.19 11.48
N GLU A 175 -6.87 33.33 12.75
CA GLU A 175 -8.09 34.06 13.18
C GLU A 175 -8.14 35.53 12.73
N ASN A 176 -6.99 36.17 12.49
CA ASN A 176 -6.90 37.60 12.20
C ASN A 176 -6.92 37.96 10.69
N SER A 177 -6.93 36.98 9.77
CA SER A 177 -6.95 37.26 8.32
C SER A 177 -7.75 36.22 7.53
N VAL A 178 -9.04 36.51 7.36
CA VAL A 178 -9.98 35.71 6.55
C VAL A 178 -9.53 35.51 5.09
N GLY A 179 -8.73 36.44 4.53
CA GLY A 179 -8.21 36.32 3.17
C GLY A 179 -7.17 35.20 3.01
N LEU A 180 -6.25 35.06 3.98
CA LEU A 180 -5.25 33.99 3.97
C LEU A 180 -5.89 32.62 4.27
N ALA A 181 -6.86 32.58 5.19
CA ALA A 181 -7.62 31.38 5.46
C ALA A 181 -8.39 30.91 4.21
N ALA A 182 -9.02 31.83 3.47
CA ALA A 182 -9.75 31.52 2.25
C ALA A 182 -8.83 30.98 1.14
N THR A 183 -7.67 31.59 0.90
CA THR A 183 -6.74 31.12 -0.14
C THR A 183 -6.16 29.75 0.17
N VAL A 184 -5.77 29.49 1.43
CA VAL A 184 -5.33 28.18 1.90
C VAL A 184 -6.42 27.14 1.74
N CYS A 185 -7.67 27.49 2.07
CA CYS A 185 -8.81 26.59 1.93
C CYS A 185 -9.07 26.22 0.46
N VAL A 186 -9.00 27.19 -0.45
CA VAL A 186 -9.13 26.94 -1.90
C VAL A 186 -8.04 26.02 -2.42
N ILE A 187 -6.77 26.26 -2.04
CA ILE A 187 -5.64 25.41 -2.44
C ILE A 187 -5.82 23.98 -1.88
N GLY A 188 -6.23 23.86 -0.62
CA GLY A 188 -6.52 22.58 0.02
C GLY A 188 -7.65 21.81 -0.66
N CYS A 189 -8.77 22.48 -0.97
CA CYS A 189 -9.89 21.89 -1.70
C CYS A 189 -9.48 21.42 -3.09
N LEU A 190 -8.70 22.22 -3.84
CA LEU A 190 -8.19 21.83 -5.15
C LEU A 190 -7.27 20.61 -5.07
N ALA A 191 -6.35 20.58 -4.08
CA ALA A 191 -5.48 19.43 -3.86
C ALA A 191 -6.28 18.16 -3.50
N LEU A 192 -7.30 18.27 -2.64
CA LEU A 192 -8.19 17.17 -2.29
C LEU A 192 -9.01 16.68 -3.50
N LEU A 193 -9.54 17.59 -4.32
CA LEU A 193 -10.28 17.24 -5.53
C LEU A 193 -9.40 16.48 -6.52
N ILE A 194 -8.17 16.95 -6.76
CA ILE A 194 -7.20 16.25 -7.61
C ILE A 194 -6.91 14.86 -7.03
N TYR A 195 -6.71 14.76 -5.72
CA TYR A 195 -6.44 13.50 -5.05
C TYR A 195 -7.59 12.49 -5.20
N VAL A 196 -8.84 12.94 -4.98
CA VAL A 196 -10.05 12.12 -5.16
C VAL A 196 -10.26 11.73 -6.61
N LEU A 197 -10.00 12.64 -7.57
CA LEU A 197 -10.09 12.34 -9.00
C LEU A 197 -9.07 11.26 -9.41
N VAL A 198 -7.81 11.36 -8.98
CA VAL A 198 -6.79 10.33 -9.25
C VAL A 198 -7.20 9.00 -8.65
N PHE A 199 -7.70 8.99 -7.41
CA PHE A 199 -8.20 7.79 -6.77
C PHE A 199 -9.38 7.18 -7.52
N TYR A 200 -10.34 8.00 -7.95
CA TYR A 200 -11.50 7.56 -8.71
C TYR A 200 -11.10 6.95 -10.06
N VAL A 201 -10.19 7.59 -10.80
CA VAL A 201 -9.65 7.05 -12.05
C VAL A 201 -8.97 5.71 -11.82
N LEU A 202 -8.09 5.60 -10.83
CA LEU A 202 -7.43 4.33 -10.48
C LEU A 202 -8.43 3.23 -10.08
N TYR A 203 -9.48 3.58 -9.33
CA TYR A 203 -10.52 2.64 -8.93
C TYR A 203 -11.34 2.16 -10.15
N THR A 204 -11.61 3.06 -11.09
CA THR A 204 -12.34 2.75 -12.33
C THR A 204 -11.52 1.82 -13.23
N GLU A 205 -10.21 2.07 -13.37
CA GLU A 205 -9.31 1.19 -14.11
C GLU A 205 -9.14 -0.18 -13.44
N ALA A 206 -9.19 -0.25 -12.11
CA ALA A 206 -9.09 -1.51 -11.37
C ALA A 206 -10.37 -2.37 -11.42
N THR A 207 -11.49 -1.84 -11.91
CA THR A 207 -12.80 -2.51 -11.97
C THR A 207 -13.24 -2.89 -13.39
N LYS A 208 -12.55 -2.41 -14.43
CA LYS A 208 -12.66 -2.89 -15.82
C LYS A 208 -11.84 -4.16 -16.04
#